data_AF-A0AAU9JKM5-F1
#
_entry.id   AF-A0AAU9JKM5-F1
#
_cell.length_a   1.000
_cell.length_b   1.000
_cell.length_c   1.000
_cell.angle_alpha   90.00
_cell.angle_beta   90.00
_cell.angle_gamma   90.00
#
_symmetry.space_group_name_H-M   'P 1'
#
loop_
_entity.id
_entity.type
_entity.pdbx_description
1 polymer ?
#
loop_
_entity_poly.entity_id
_entity_poly.type
_entity_poly.pdbx_seq_one_letter_code
_entity_poly.pdbx_strand_id
1 'polypeptide(L)'
;MGACCVTKKHINIEKFISNKLIEAIERNSADKVRQILERYSKTNIYYKDPTIMIDDPVIKIHQVDMNPLGYALYLGAAPVFKVLYEEGHAKLSIMTKFFLQLGKRPIEVLCELGHLSLLEYYLPLYLGNKDQAENSDDEQDSEELSIFAKSRNTKSHTQEKSKISAPLSTMTPIQRAVEKGRLELVKFFREYFREKPNDEFNVHFIDEATGENCALISCKTGNIDLIKYLHETMGADFQIVNKRKENAIQIAAVWSKKRKSKQFKECVRYLVEEVGVDYTYEFEETLLVLEDKSIVAYLENKLHQDGISVSKSRVDDKYSLSKNRPPAAVIDPNLEERLSKIKGPEFNFTELFKEELEDANSNISSISVIQSKSFSQVIMDSPIEKLRM
;
A
#
# COMPACT_ATOMS: atom_id res chain seq x y z
N MET A 1 -56.34 23.20 -31.52
CA MET A 1 -56.18 23.07 -30.05
C MET A 1 -54.98 22.16 -29.80
N GLY A 2 -53.80 22.75 -29.54
CA GLY A 2 -52.58 22.00 -29.28
C GLY A 2 -52.48 21.67 -27.80
N ALA A 3 -52.52 20.38 -27.45
CA ALA A 3 -52.30 19.89 -26.10
C ALA A 3 -50.79 19.94 -25.78
N CYS A 4 -50.41 20.81 -24.85
CA CYS A 4 -49.04 20.95 -24.37
C CYS A 4 -48.79 19.93 -23.26
N CYS A 5 -48.14 18.81 -23.58
CA CYS A 5 -47.69 17.82 -22.60
C CYS A 5 -46.45 18.34 -21.86
N VAL A 6 -46.65 19.05 -20.74
CA VAL A 6 -45.58 19.37 -19.80
C VAL A 6 -45.33 18.15 -18.91
N THR A 7 -44.34 17.34 -19.28
CA THR A 7 -43.81 16.28 -18.41
C THR A 7 -43.12 16.91 -17.20
N LYS A 8 -43.83 17.03 -16.09
CA LYS A 8 -43.25 17.41 -14.79
C LYS A 8 -42.26 16.31 -14.37
N LYS A 9 -40.95 16.55 -14.53
CA LYS A 9 -39.92 15.72 -13.91
C LYS A 9 -40.12 15.78 -12.39
N HIS A 10 -40.52 14.67 -11.78
CA HIS A 10 -40.47 14.52 -10.32
C HIS A 10 -39.01 14.63 -9.88
N ILE A 11 -38.65 15.76 -9.27
CA ILE A 11 -37.34 15.95 -8.67
C ILE A 11 -37.29 15.04 -7.44
N ASN A 12 -36.38 14.06 -7.43
CA ASN A 12 -36.09 13.29 -6.24
C ASN A 12 -35.43 14.24 -5.22
N ILE A 13 -36.21 14.61 -4.19
CA ILE A 13 -35.84 15.60 -3.18
C ILE A 13 -34.62 15.13 -2.39
N GLU A 14 -34.55 13.86 -2.01
CA GLU A 14 -33.41 13.28 -1.30
C GLU A 14 -32.13 13.44 -2.12
N LYS A 15 -32.16 13.06 -3.41
CA LYS A 15 -31.01 13.21 -4.30
C LYS A 15 -30.58 14.68 -4.45
N PHE A 16 -31.53 15.61 -4.52
CA PHE A 16 -31.22 17.03 -4.58
C PHE A 16 -30.52 17.51 -3.31
N ILE A 17 -31.00 17.09 -2.13
CA ILE A 17 -30.40 17.50 -0.86
C ILE A 17 -29.05 16.83 -0.65
N SER A 18 -28.88 15.55 -0.98
CA SER A 18 -27.59 14.86 -0.95
C SER A 18 -26.56 15.56 -1.84
N ASN A 19 -26.94 15.97 -3.04
CA ASN A 19 -26.05 16.75 -3.91
C ASN A 19 -25.66 18.11 -3.29
N LYS A 20 -26.60 18.77 -2.60
CA LYS A 20 -26.32 20.04 -1.89
C LYS A 20 -25.41 19.84 -0.69
N LEU A 21 -25.55 18.71 0.02
CA LEU A 21 -24.69 18.34 1.13
C LEU A 21 -23.26 18.05 0.63
N ILE A 22 -23.12 17.28 -0.44
CA ILE A 22 -21.83 17.01 -1.10
C ILE A 22 -21.16 18.33 -1.53
N GLU A 23 -21.90 19.22 -2.21
CA GLU A 23 -21.39 20.53 -2.64
C GLU A 23 -20.93 21.39 -1.44
N ALA A 24 -21.62 21.31 -0.31
CA ALA A 24 -21.24 22.02 0.91
C ALA A 24 -19.98 21.43 1.56
N ILE A 25 -19.84 20.09 1.56
CA ILE A 25 -18.65 19.38 2.06
C ILE A 25 -17.43 19.72 1.18
N GLU A 26 -17.57 19.67 -0.14
CA GLU A 26 -16.51 20.01 -1.10
C GLU A 26 -16.01 21.45 -0.97
N ARG A 27 -16.91 22.37 -0.61
CA ARG A 27 -16.57 23.77 -0.31
C ARG A 27 -16.09 24.00 1.11
N ASN A 28 -15.99 22.94 1.92
CA ASN A 28 -15.66 23.00 3.34
C ASN A 28 -16.53 24.03 4.11
N SER A 29 -17.81 24.14 3.76
CA SER A 29 -18.73 25.16 4.27
C SER A 29 -19.57 24.61 5.41
N ALA A 30 -19.02 24.66 6.63
CA ALA A 30 -19.67 24.21 7.86
C ALA A 30 -21.06 24.83 8.07
N ASP A 31 -21.23 26.13 7.78
CA ASP A 31 -22.52 26.82 7.96
C ASP A 31 -23.61 26.28 7.02
N LYS A 32 -23.26 25.94 5.78
CA LYS A 32 -24.21 25.34 4.83
C LYS A 32 -24.58 23.93 5.25
N VAL A 33 -23.60 23.15 5.72
CA VAL A 33 -23.86 21.82 6.26
C VAL A 33 -24.80 21.91 7.46
N ARG A 34 -24.55 22.82 8.40
CA ARG A 34 -25.44 23.08 9.54
C ARG A 34 -26.86 23.43 9.12
N GLN A 35 -27.02 24.37 8.18
CA GLN A 35 -28.34 24.74 7.63
C GLN A 35 -29.07 23.54 6.99
N ILE A 36 -28.35 22.65 6.31
CA ILE A 36 -28.91 21.44 5.72
C ILE A 36 -29.35 20.47 6.83
N LEU A 37 -28.50 20.24 7.84
CA LEU A 37 -28.82 19.37 8.99
C LEU A 37 -30.07 19.90 9.72
N GLU A 38 -30.06 21.17 10.15
CA GLU A 38 -31.18 21.78 10.86
C GLU A 38 -32.52 21.64 10.13
N ARG A 39 -32.49 21.73 8.79
CA ARG A 39 -33.70 21.69 7.96
C ARG A 39 -34.16 20.28 7.59
N TYR A 40 -33.26 19.31 7.48
CA TYR A 40 -33.55 18.03 6.84
C TYR A 40 -33.17 16.78 7.67
N SER A 41 -32.36 16.91 8.73
CA SER A 41 -32.00 15.78 9.61
C SER A 41 -32.92 15.63 10.82
N LYS A 42 -33.70 16.66 11.16
CA LYS A 42 -34.72 16.59 12.22
C LYS A 42 -36.03 16.03 11.66
N THR A 43 -36.64 15.11 12.40
CA THR A 43 -37.98 14.59 12.09
C THR A 43 -38.97 15.76 12.05
N ASN A 44 -39.56 16.01 10.88
CA ASN A 44 -40.55 17.07 10.73
C ASN A 44 -41.88 16.58 11.29
N ILE A 45 -42.68 17.45 11.91
CA ILE A 45 -44.00 17.12 12.47
C ILE A 45 -44.91 16.44 11.41
N TYR A 46 -44.67 16.71 10.12
CA TYR A 46 -45.42 16.14 9.00
C TYR A 46 -44.86 14.82 8.41
N TYR A 47 -43.60 14.47 8.69
CA TYR A 47 -42.93 13.30 8.11
C TYR A 47 -42.30 12.45 9.22
N LYS A 48 -42.66 11.16 9.29
CA LYS A 48 -42.20 10.27 10.37
C LYS A 48 -40.70 10.00 10.36
N ASP A 49 -40.04 10.18 9.21
CA ASP A 49 -38.61 9.90 9.02
C ASP A 49 -37.86 11.16 8.55
N PRO A 50 -36.60 11.35 8.96
CA PRO A 50 -35.75 12.45 8.49
C PRO A 50 -35.50 12.33 6.98
N THR A 51 -35.37 13.47 6.29
CA THR A 51 -35.15 13.47 4.83
C THR A 51 -33.72 13.09 4.45
N ILE A 52 -32.77 13.21 5.38
CA ILE A 52 -31.40 12.71 5.22
C ILE A 52 -31.04 11.86 6.44
N MET A 53 -30.57 10.65 6.16
CA MET A 53 -29.89 9.80 7.13
C MET A 53 -28.39 10.06 7.02
N ILE A 54 -27.77 10.66 8.04
CA ILE A 54 -26.39 11.14 7.92
C ILE A 54 -25.34 10.04 7.82
N ASP A 55 -25.71 8.82 8.20
CA ASP A 55 -24.86 7.64 8.13
C ASP A 55 -25.01 6.90 6.79
N ASP A 56 -25.97 7.29 5.95
CA ASP A 56 -26.19 6.67 4.66
C ASP A 56 -25.15 7.13 3.62
N PRO A 57 -24.81 6.27 2.65
CA PRO A 57 -23.96 6.64 1.52
C PRO A 57 -24.48 7.85 0.74
N VAL A 58 -23.60 8.81 0.49
CA VAL A 58 -23.89 9.96 -0.39
C VAL A 58 -23.02 9.99 -1.64
N ILE A 59 -21.83 9.39 -1.59
CA ILE A 59 -20.86 9.42 -2.69
C ILE A 59 -20.06 8.13 -2.76
N LYS A 60 -19.48 7.83 -3.94
CA LYS A 60 -18.52 6.72 -4.12
C LYS A 60 -17.10 7.24 -4.29
N ILE A 61 -16.17 6.72 -3.49
CA ILE A 61 -14.73 6.95 -3.60
C ILE A 61 -14.08 5.62 -3.93
N HIS A 62 -13.39 5.53 -5.07
CA HIS A 62 -12.77 4.28 -5.55
C HIS A 62 -13.76 3.09 -5.58
N GLN A 63 -14.99 3.32 -6.02
CA GLN A 63 -16.11 2.35 -6.05
C GLN A 63 -16.66 1.92 -4.68
N VAL A 64 -16.14 2.47 -3.59
CA VAL A 64 -16.66 2.23 -2.24
C VAL A 64 -17.58 3.38 -1.86
N ASP A 65 -18.76 3.02 -1.36
CA ASP A 65 -19.74 3.97 -0.84
C ASP A 65 -19.18 4.70 0.40
N MET A 66 -19.50 5.98 0.54
CA MET A 66 -19.04 6.83 1.62
C MET A 66 -20.20 7.67 2.13
N ASN A 67 -20.36 7.69 3.45
CA ASN A 67 -21.25 8.64 4.12
C ASN A 67 -20.62 10.05 4.16
N PRO A 68 -21.42 11.09 4.46
CA PRO A 68 -20.96 12.47 4.60
C PRO A 68 -19.71 12.63 5.50
N LEU A 69 -19.68 11.94 6.65
CA LEU A 69 -18.57 12.05 7.60
C LEU A 69 -17.26 11.50 7.02
N GLY A 70 -17.33 10.31 6.39
CA GLY A 70 -16.18 9.70 5.70
C GLY A 70 -15.70 10.52 4.52
N TYR A 71 -16.63 11.13 3.76
CA TYR A 71 -16.26 12.03 2.67
C TYR A 71 -15.55 13.30 3.18
N ALA A 72 -16.06 13.90 4.26
CA ALA A 72 -15.40 15.04 4.89
C ALA A 72 -13.98 14.68 5.40
N LEU A 73 -13.81 13.46 5.94
CA LEU A 73 -12.51 12.95 6.35
C LEU A 73 -11.54 12.81 5.17
N TYR A 74 -12.01 12.20 4.09
CA TYR A 74 -11.24 12.01 2.88
C TYR A 74 -10.78 13.35 2.27
N LEU A 75 -11.64 14.37 2.28
CA LEU A 75 -11.28 15.70 1.77
C LEU A 75 -10.43 16.54 2.75
N GLY A 76 -10.34 16.16 4.02
CA GLY A 76 -9.67 16.97 5.05
C GLY A 76 -10.49 18.21 5.45
N ALA A 77 -11.81 18.16 5.25
CA ALA A 77 -12.74 19.26 5.52
C ALA A 77 -13.01 19.39 7.04
N ALA A 78 -12.01 19.82 7.81
CA ALA A 78 -12.04 19.75 9.28
C ALA A 78 -13.26 20.45 9.93
N PRO A 79 -13.63 21.69 9.57
CA PRO A 79 -14.85 22.33 10.09
C PRO A 79 -16.12 21.53 9.80
N VAL A 80 -16.26 21.00 8.58
CA VAL A 80 -17.42 20.22 8.18
C VAL A 80 -17.47 18.88 8.92
N PHE A 81 -16.33 18.21 9.06
CA PHE A 81 -16.23 16.97 9.83
C PHE A 81 -16.72 17.15 11.27
N LYS A 82 -16.30 18.25 11.94
CA LYS A 82 -16.75 18.60 13.29
C LYS A 82 -18.27 18.77 13.34
N VAL A 83 -18.86 19.57 12.45
CA VAL A 83 -20.32 19.78 12.39
C VAL A 83 -21.07 18.46 12.18
N LEU A 84 -20.62 17.62 11.25
CA LEU A 84 -21.25 16.33 10.98
C LEU A 84 -21.20 15.38 12.19
N TYR A 85 -20.09 15.38 12.92
CA TYR A 85 -19.93 14.53 14.10
C TYR A 85 -20.67 15.08 15.33
N GLU A 86 -20.45 16.34 15.69
CA GLU A 86 -20.95 16.96 16.92
C GLU A 86 -22.44 17.30 16.82
N GLU A 87 -22.87 17.92 15.71
CA GLU A 87 -24.25 18.40 15.52
C GLU A 87 -25.09 17.41 14.69
N GLY A 88 -24.46 16.75 13.72
CA GLY A 88 -25.09 15.74 12.88
C GLY A 88 -25.20 14.36 13.55
N HIS A 89 -24.49 14.15 14.66
CA HIS A 89 -24.41 12.86 15.37
C HIS A 89 -23.99 11.68 14.46
N ALA A 90 -23.20 11.95 13.43
CA ALA A 90 -22.70 10.93 12.50
C ALA A 90 -21.79 9.94 13.24
N LYS A 91 -21.93 8.64 12.94
CA LYS A 91 -21.24 7.58 13.69
C LYS A 91 -19.86 7.28 13.11
N LEU A 92 -18.84 7.36 13.98
CA LEU A 92 -17.47 6.98 13.64
C LEU A 92 -17.33 5.51 13.24
N SER A 93 -18.12 4.62 13.87
CA SER A 93 -18.12 3.19 13.54
C SER A 93 -18.57 2.92 12.11
N ILE A 94 -19.63 3.59 11.65
CA ILE A 94 -20.14 3.46 10.28
C ILE A 94 -19.14 4.04 9.27
N MET A 95 -18.59 5.22 9.56
CA MET A 95 -17.51 5.78 8.74
C MET A 95 -16.32 4.82 8.62
N THR A 96 -15.92 4.19 9.73
CA THR A 96 -14.79 3.25 9.75
C THR A 96 -15.06 2.03 8.88
N LYS A 97 -16.28 1.47 8.92
CA LYS A 97 -16.68 0.35 8.04
C LYS A 97 -16.48 0.66 6.56
N PHE A 98 -16.79 1.88 6.12
CA PHE A 98 -16.55 2.29 4.73
C PHE A 98 -15.04 2.37 4.39
N PHE A 99 -14.20 2.86 5.28
CA PHE A 99 -12.74 2.87 5.02
C PHE A 99 -12.11 1.47 5.06
N LEU A 100 -12.63 0.56 5.89
CA LEU A 100 -12.18 -0.83 5.91
C LEU A 100 -12.47 -1.55 4.58
N GLN A 101 -13.55 -1.19 3.88
CA GLN A 101 -13.80 -1.67 2.51
C GLN A 101 -12.76 -1.17 1.50
N LEU A 102 -12.10 -0.04 1.77
CA LEU A 102 -10.92 0.44 1.02
C LEU A 102 -9.61 -0.22 1.48
N GLY A 103 -9.65 -1.10 2.48
CA GLY A 103 -8.47 -1.73 3.07
C GLY A 103 -7.62 -0.76 3.89
N LYS A 104 -8.21 0.32 4.42
CA LYS A 104 -7.51 1.36 5.18
C LYS A 104 -8.24 1.75 6.44
N ARG A 105 -7.51 2.22 7.44
CA ARG A 105 -8.10 2.88 8.61
C ARG A 105 -8.25 4.37 8.35
N PRO A 106 -9.26 5.05 8.94
CA PRO A 106 -9.43 6.49 8.74
C PRO A 106 -8.18 7.30 9.12
N ILE A 107 -7.49 6.91 10.20
CA ILE A 107 -6.23 7.55 10.62
C ILE A 107 -5.12 7.44 9.56
N GLU A 108 -5.04 6.32 8.84
CA GLU A 108 -4.04 6.12 7.78
C GLU A 108 -4.34 6.98 6.56
N VAL A 109 -5.63 7.18 6.26
CA VAL A 109 -6.08 8.06 5.16
C VAL A 109 -5.69 9.51 5.48
N LEU A 110 -5.88 9.96 6.72
CA LEU A 110 -5.43 11.29 7.17
C LEU A 110 -3.90 11.42 7.03
N CYS A 111 -3.14 10.40 7.45
CA CYS A 111 -1.69 10.37 7.33
C CYS A 111 -1.21 10.38 5.88
N GLU A 112 -1.93 9.68 5.00
CA GLU A 112 -1.58 9.61 3.59
C GLU A 112 -1.84 10.93 2.85
N LEU A 113 -3.00 11.53 3.10
CA LEU A 113 -3.43 12.75 2.44
C LEU A 113 -2.81 14.02 3.04
N GLY A 114 -2.32 13.97 4.29
CA GLY A 114 -1.62 15.08 4.92
C GLY A 114 -2.55 16.07 5.63
N HIS A 115 -3.74 15.63 6.06
CA HIS A 115 -4.79 16.50 6.60
C HIS A 115 -4.56 16.85 8.07
N LEU A 116 -3.51 17.64 8.37
CA LEU A 116 -3.09 17.98 9.74
C LEU A 116 -4.20 18.58 10.60
N SER A 117 -4.92 19.59 10.09
CA SER A 117 -5.96 20.29 10.84
C SER A 117 -7.12 19.38 11.27
N LEU A 118 -7.46 18.39 10.44
CA LEU A 118 -8.44 17.38 10.80
C LEU A 118 -7.85 16.32 11.73
N LEU A 119 -6.60 15.92 11.52
CA LEU A 119 -5.90 14.97 12.38
C LEU A 119 -5.81 15.44 13.82
N GLU A 120 -5.49 16.73 14.05
CA GLU A 120 -5.47 17.34 15.39
C GLU A 120 -6.77 17.14 16.16
N TYR A 121 -7.91 17.22 15.46
CA TYR A 121 -9.23 16.98 16.04
C TYR A 121 -9.57 15.49 16.16
N TYR A 122 -9.21 14.69 15.15
CA TYR A 122 -9.59 13.29 15.08
C TYR A 122 -8.75 12.38 16.00
N LEU A 123 -7.48 12.72 16.24
CA LEU A 123 -6.56 11.87 17.00
C LEU A 123 -7.04 11.58 18.45
N PRO A 124 -7.51 12.57 19.24
CA PRO A 124 -8.11 12.28 20.55
C PRO A 124 -9.31 11.32 20.48
N LEU A 125 -10.18 11.48 19.48
CA LEU A 125 -11.34 10.59 19.28
C LEU A 125 -10.88 9.17 18.92
N TYR A 126 -9.85 9.06 18.09
CA TYR A 126 -9.25 7.79 17.70
C TYR A 126 -8.66 7.04 18.90
N LEU A 127 -7.96 7.74 19.79
CA LEU A 127 -7.36 7.15 20.99
C LEU A 127 -8.42 6.80 22.05
N GLY A 128 -9.38 7.70 22.30
CA GLY A 128 -10.41 7.48 23.32
C GLY A 128 -11.35 6.31 23.03
N ASN A 129 -11.59 5.98 21.75
CA ASN A 129 -12.39 4.82 21.38
C ASN A 129 -11.66 3.49 21.57
N LYS A 130 -10.31 3.47 21.63
CA LYS A 130 -9.56 2.24 21.93
C LYS A 130 -9.70 1.84 23.40
N ASP A 131 -9.65 2.82 24.30
CA ASP A 131 -9.75 2.59 25.74
C ASP A 131 -11.14 2.06 26.16
N GLN A 132 -12.20 2.35 25.39
CA GLN A 132 -13.54 1.80 25.64
C GLN A 132 -13.72 0.37 25.08
N ALA A 133 -13.06 0.03 23.97
CA ALA A 133 -13.12 -1.31 23.39
C ALA A 133 -12.45 -2.39 24.27
N GLU A 134 -11.47 -2.01 25.10
CA GLU A 134 -10.80 -2.93 26.04
C GLU A 134 -11.62 -3.23 27.31
N ASN A 135 -12.75 -2.53 27.54
CA ASN A 135 -13.54 -2.62 28.78
C ASN A 135 -14.99 -3.11 28.59
N SER A 136 -15.39 -3.49 27.37
CA SER A 136 -16.73 -4.00 27.09
C SER A 136 -16.68 -5.47 26.68
N ASP A 137 -17.27 -6.35 27.50
CA ASP A 137 -17.49 -7.79 27.23
C ASP A 137 -18.50 -8.07 26.09
N ASP A 138 -18.87 -7.06 25.30
CA ASP A 138 -19.76 -7.20 24.15
C ASP A 138 -18.97 -7.72 22.93
N GLU A 139 -18.81 -9.04 22.90
CA GLU A 139 -18.04 -9.89 21.97
C GLU A 139 -18.45 -9.85 20.48
N GLN A 140 -19.15 -8.82 19.97
CA GLN A 140 -19.64 -8.83 18.58
C GLN A 140 -19.24 -7.66 17.68
N ASP A 141 -18.79 -6.52 18.21
CA ASP A 141 -18.48 -5.34 17.37
C ASP A 141 -17.12 -4.66 17.70
N SER A 142 -16.39 -5.19 18.69
CA SER A 142 -15.22 -4.53 19.32
C SER A 142 -13.85 -5.04 18.84
N GLU A 143 -13.77 -6.20 18.18
CA GLU A 143 -12.51 -6.74 17.64
C GLU A 143 -11.95 -5.98 16.42
N GLU A 144 -12.75 -5.16 15.73
CA GLU A 144 -12.34 -4.56 14.45
C GLU A 144 -11.44 -3.30 14.56
N LEU A 145 -11.28 -2.72 15.76
CA LEU A 145 -10.58 -1.44 15.94
C LEU A 145 -9.12 -1.55 16.42
N SER A 146 -8.70 -2.71 16.93
CA SER A 146 -7.34 -2.94 17.43
C SER A 146 -6.63 -4.09 16.71
N ILE A 147 -5.92 -3.76 15.63
CA ILE A 147 -5.04 -4.71 14.91
C ILE A 147 -3.76 -5.01 15.71
N PHE A 148 -3.54 -4.31 16.82
CA PHE A 148 -2.45 -4.62 17.76
C PHE A 148 -2.87 -5.68 18.79
N ALA A 149 -4.12 -6.15 18.78
CA ALA A 149 -4.48 -7.40 19.44
C ALA A 149 -3.77 -8.54 18.69
N LYS A 150 -2.63 -8.95 19.23
CA LYS A 150 -1.76 -10.03 18.76
C LYS A 150 -2.55 -11.08 18.00
N SER A 151 -2.19 -11.30 16.73
CA SER A 151 -2.56 -12.50 15.97
C SER A 151 -2.20 -13.73 16.80
N ARG A 152 -3.15 -14.22 17.60
CA ARG A 152 -3.07 -15.53 18.23
C ARG A 152 -3.49 -16.49 17.15
N ASN A 153 -2.51 -17.19 16.61
CA ASN A 153 -2.72 -18.43 15.86
C ASN A 153 -3.48 -19.43 16.75
N THR A 154 -4.80 -19.34 16.79
CA THR A 154 -5.65 -20.45 17.21
C THR A 154 -6.29 -21.02 15.97
N LYS A 155 -5.84 -22.24 15.63
CA LYS A 155 -6.48 -23.12 14.65
C LYS A 155 -7.91 -23.38 15.12
N SER A 156 -8.88 -22.58 14.68
CA SER A 156 -10.29 -22.91 14.76
C SER A 156 -10.87 -22.83 13.36
N HIS A 157 -11.28 -24.00 12.85
CA HIS A 157 -12.08 -24.13 11.66
C HIS A 157 -13.42 -23.42 11.85
N THR A 158 -13.62 -22.32 11.15
CA THR A 158 -14.93 -21.86 10.71
C THR A 158 -14.80 -21.40 9.27
N GLN A 159 -15.32 -22.20 8.35
CA GLN A 159 -15.45 -21.83 6.95
C GLN A 159 -16.60 -20.83 6.83
N GLU A 160 -16.29 -19.54 6.85
CA GLU A 160 -17.12 -18.54 6.18
C GLU A 160 -16.31 -17.86 5.08
N LYS A 161 -16.79 -18.06 3.85
CA LYS A 161 -16.24 -17.45 2.64
C LYS A 161 -16.64 -15.97 2.60
N SER A 162 -16.00 -15.13 3.41
CA SER A 162 -15.99 -13.68 3.19
C SER A 162 -15.00 -13.35 2.07
N LYS A 163 -15.49 -13.38 0.82
CA LYS A 163 -14.83 -12.67 -0.28
C LYS A 163 -14.86 -11.19 0.07
N ILE A 164 -13.71 -10.52 -0.02
CA ILE A 164 -13.45 -9.09 0.26
C ILE A 164 -12.98 -8.83 1.71
N SER A 165 -11.70 -9.07 1.98
CA SER A 165 -10.90 -8.03 2.61
C SER A 165 -9.52 -8.06 1.96
N ALA A 166 -9.12 -6.95 1.33
CA ALA A 166 -7.71 -6.79 1.03
C ALA A 166 -6.95 -6.85 2.37
N PRO A 167 -5.79 -7.53 2.45
CA PRO A 167 -5.03 -7.54 3.70
C PRO A 167 -4.77 -6.10 4.10
N LEU A 168 -5.22 -5.72 5.30
CA LEU A 168 -4.98 -4.39 5.82
C LEU A 168 -3.47 -4.16 5.87
N SER A 169 -3.03 -2.96 5.51
CA SER A 169 -1.61 -2.64 5.51
C SER A 169 -1.03 -2.86 6.91
N THR A 170 0.08 -3.58 7.02
CA THR A 170 0.82 -3.79 8.28
C THR A 170 1.53 -2.54 8.79
N MET A 171 1.50 -1.47 7.98
CA MET A 171 2.22 -0.24 8.23
C MET A 171 1.45 0.67 9.18
N THR A 172 2.14 1.18 10.19
CA THR A 172 1.57 2.10 11.18
C THR A 172 1.20 3.46 10.56
N PRO A 173 0.33 4.26 11.21
CA PRO A 173 -0.03 5.60 10.74
C PRO A 173 1.18 6.52 10.61
N ILE A 174 2.14 6.48 11.55
CA ILE A 174 3.37 7.29 11.44
C ILE A 174 4.24 6.84 10.26
N GLN A 175 4.40 5.55 10.04
CA GLN A 175 5.12 5.03 8.87
C GLN A 175 4.41 5.43 7.57
N ARG A 176 3.07 5.46 7.53
CA ARG A 176 2.30 5.97 6.39
C ARG A 176 2.56 7.46 6.13
N ALA A 177 2.57 8.28 7.18
CA ALA A 177 2.91 9.70 7.06
C ALA A 177 4.33 9.88 6.49
N VAL A 178 5.29 9.07 6.96
CA VAL A 178 6.68 9.08 6.47
C VAL A 178 6.75 8.63 5.01
N GLU A 179 6.11 7.53 4.62
CA GLU A 179 6.08 7.02 3.23
C GLU A 179 5.59 8.10 2.24
N LYS A 180 4.63 8.91 2.67
CA LYS A 180 4.03 9.99 1.87
C LYS A 180 4.75 11.32 2.03
N GLY A 181 5.85 11.37 2.78
CA GLY A 181 6.68 12.57 2.95
C GLY A 181 6.02 13.68 3.77
N ARG A 182 5.06 13.35 4.65
CA ARG A 182 4.28 14.33 5.43
C ARG A 182 5.02 14.76 6.70
N LEU A 183 6.10 15.54 6.53
CA LEU A 183 6.95 16.00 7.64
C LEU A 183 6.15 16.69 8.78
N GLU A 184 5.20 17.55 8.43
CA GLU A 184 4.41 18.27 9.45
C GLU A 184 3.55 17.34 10.32
N LEU A 185 3.06 16.22 9.76
CA LEU A 185 2.36 15.20 10.57
C LEU A 185 3.31 14.46 11.50
N VAL A 186 4.52 14.14 11.02
CA VAL A 186 5.54 13.46 11.83
C VAL A 186 5.99 14.35 12.99
N LYS A 187 6.16 15.65 12.74
CA LYS A 187 6.39 16.65 13.79
C LYS A 187 5.25 16.67 14.79
N PHE A 188 4.01 16.76 14.32
CA PHE A 188 2.82 16.74 15.17
C PHE A 188 2.77 15.51 16.08
N PHE A 189 3.00 14.29 15.55
CA PHE A 189 2.98 13.08 16.37
C PHE A 189 4.04 13.08 17.46
N ARG A 190 5.27 13.54 17.15
CA ARG A 190 6.33 13.65 18.16
C ARG A 190 5.92 14.57 19.30
N GLU A 191 5.35 15.72 18.99
CA GLU A 191 4.91 16.68 19.99
C GLU A 191 3.72 16.15 20.80
N TYR A 192 2.75 15.54 20.12
CA TYR A 192 1.54 14.99 20.75
C TYR A 192 1.85 13.84 21.72
N PHE A 193 2.76 12.93 21.35
CA PHE A 193 3.11 11.75 22.14
C PHE A 193 4.39 11.93 22.98
N ARG A 194 4.86 13.17 23.18
CA ARG A 194 6.08 13.45 23.95
C ARG A 194 5.99 12.95 25.38
N GLU A 195 4.85 13.16 26.03
CA GLU A 195 4.64 12.81 27.44
C GLU A 195 4.13 11.39 27.64
N LYS A 196 3.33 10.90 26.67
CA LYS A 196 2.74 9.56 26.68
C LYS A 196 3.06 8.86 25.36
N PRO A 197 4.17 8.11 25.28
CA PRO A 197 4.53 7.35 24.09
C PRO A 197 3.42 6.36 23.71
N ASN A 198 3.27 6.14 22.40
CA ASN A 198 2.31 5.18 21.85
C ASN A 198 3.01 4.32 20.81
N ASP A 199 2.90 2.99 20.93
CA ASP A 199 3.59 2.04 20.07
C ASP A 199 3.22 2.18 18.59
N GLU A 200 1.98 2.55 18.28
CA GLU A 200 1.52 2.76 16.91
C GLU A 200 2.15 4.00 16.26
N PHE A 201 2.69 4.93 17.05
CA PHE A 201 3.36 6.14 16.58
C PHE A 201 4.87 6.11 16.88
N ASN A 202 5.43 4.92 17.13
CA ASN A 202 6.85 4.73 17.37
C ASN A 202 7.64 4.67 16.05
N VAL A 203 8.61 5.57 15.87
CA VAL A 203 9.48 5.62 14.67
C VAL A 203 10.40 4.40 14.53
N HIS A 204 10.66 3.69 15.61
CA HIS A 204 11.47 2.48 15.64
C HIS A 204 10.67 1.21 15.37
N PHE A 205 9.33 1.31 15.24
CA PHE A 205 8.51 0.16 14.90
C PHE A 205 8.97 -0.44 13.56
N ILE A 206 9.23 -1.75 13.56
CA ILE A 206 9.67 -2.50 12.39
C ILE A 206 8.44 -3.16 11.77
N ASP A 207 8.12 -2.77 10.55
CA ASP A 207 7.04 -3.41 9.80
C ASP A 207 7.36 -4.90 9.56
N GLU A 208 6.47 -5.79 10.00
CA GLU A 208 6.72 -7.23 9.92
C GLU A 208 6.77 -7.74 8.48
N ALA A 209 6.11 -7.10 7.51
CA ALA A 209 6.10 -7.56 6.13
C ALA A 209 7.42 -7.24 5.40
N THR A 210 7.97 -6.06 5.65
CA THR A 210 9.12 -5.50 4.92
C THR A 210 10.42 -5.51 5.73
N GLY A 211 10.35 -5.49 7.06
CA GLY A 211 11.48 -5.29 7.96
C GLY A 211 11.95 -3.84 8.03
N GLU A 212 11.10 -2.87 7.66
CA GLU A 212 11.47 -1.47 7.61
C GLU A 212 10.89 -0.68 8.78
N ASN A 213 11.68 0.25 9.33
CA ASN A 213 11.20 1.30 10.23
C ASN A 213 10.96 2.63 9.48
N CYS A 214 10.57 3.68 10.20
CA CYS A 214 10.42 5.02 9.60
C CYS A 214 11.70 5.53 8.94
N ALA A 215 12.89 5.21 9.47
CA ALA A 215 14.16 5.64 8.88
C ALA A 215 14.35 5.08 7.46
N LEU A 216 14.22 3.76 7.29
CA LEU A 216 14.33 3.13 5.97
C LEU A 216 13.22 3.58 5.01
N ILE A 217 11.98 3.71 5.50
CA ILE A 217 10.85 4.18 4.69
C ILE A 217 11.10 5.61 4.18
N SER A 218 11.67 6.48 5.01
CA SER A 218 11.95 7.88 4.61
C SER A 218 12.93 7.98 3.44
N CYS A 219 13.85 7.02 3.31
CA CYS A 219 14.81 6.94 2.20
C CYS A 219 14.12 6.74 0.84
N LYS A 220 12.88 6.26 0.81
CA LYS A 220 12.07 6.09 -0.41
C LYS A 220 11.50 7.41 -0.94
N THR A 221 11.43 8.43 -0.09
CA THR A 221 10.72 9.68 -0.38
C THR A 221 11.56 10.65 -1.20
N GLY A 222 12.89 10.62 -1.02
CA GLY A 222 13.81 11.64 -1.51
C GLY A 222 13.69 12.98 -0.76
N ASN A 223 12.99 13.04 0.38
CA ASN A 223 12.83 14.25 1.19
C ASN A 223 13.94 14.31 2.26
N ILE A 224 14.95 15.14 2.01
CA ILE A 224 16.09 15.31 2.93
C ILE A 224 15.68 15.88 4.28
N ASP A 225 14.72 16.81 4.33
CA ASP A 225 14.29 17.43 5.59
C ASP A 225 13.62 16.41 6.51
N LEU A 226 12.88 15.46 5.93
CA LEU A 226 12.28 14.36 6.66
C LEU A 226 13.35 13.39 7.20
N ILE A 227 14.35 13.04 6.40
CA ILE A 227 15.47 12.18 6.85
C ILE A 227 16.21 12.84 8.01
N LYS A 228 16.57 14.12 7.86
CA LYS A 228 17.25 14.91 8.91
C LYS A 228 16.43 14.96 10.19
N TYR A 229 15.13 15.26 10.07
CA TYR A 229 14.26 15.32 11.23
C TYR A 229 14.16 13.96 11.95
N LEU A 230 14.01 12.86 11.20
CA LEU A 230 13.97 11.53 11.79
C LEU A 230 15.29 11.16 12.47
N HIS A 231 16.42 11.48 11.86
CA HIS A 231 17.75 11.22 12.41
C HIS A 231 18.07 12.10 13.63
N GLU A 232 18.13 13.41 13.43
CA GLU A 232 18.63 14.38 14.41
C GLU A 232 17.66 14.59 15.57
N THR A 233 16.35 14.54 15.27
CA THR A 233 15.31 15.00 16.19
C THR A 233 14.52 13.85 16.82
N MET A 234 14.32 12.76 16.07
CA MET A 234 13.62 11.57 16.57
C MET A 234 14.55 10.39 16.90
N GLY A 235 15.84 10.48 16.58
CA GLY A 235 16.81 9.42 16.86
C GLY A 235 16.56 8.12 16.10
N ALA A 236 15.86 8.18 14.96
CA ALA A 236 15.49 6.99 14.20
C ALA A 236 16.73 6.24 13.69
N ASP A 237 16.68 4.91 13.74
CA ASP A 237 17.83 4.05 13.40
C ASP A 237 17.88 3.75 11.89
N PHE A 238 18.88 4.31 11.21
CA PHE A 238 19.16 4.09 9.78
C PHE A 238 20.16 2.95 9.52
N GLN A 239 20.73 2.34 10.56
CA GLN A 239 21.75 1.29 10.45
C GLN A 239 21.15 -0.11 10.28
N ILE A 240 19.82 -0.24 10.41
CA ILE A 240 19.12 -1.50 10.18
C ILE A 240 19.11 -1.88 8.68
N VAL A 241 18.94 -3.17 8.42
CA VAL A 241 18.67 -3.71 7.08
C VAL A 241 17.28 -4.31 7.05
N ASN A 242 16.58 -4.15 5.92
CA ASN A 242 15.24 -4.71 5.76
C ASN A 242 15.28 -6.23 5.49
N LYS A 243 14.11 -6.87 5.29
CA LYS A 243 14.03 -8.32 5.00
C LYS A 243 14.67 -8.74 3.67
N ARG A 244 14.93 -7.79 2.77
CA ARG A 244 15.65 -8.00 1.51
C ARG A 244 17.16 -7.77 1.67
N LYS A 245 17.63 -7.53 2.89
CA LYS A 245 19.01 -7.16 3.24
C LYS A 245 19.45 -5.83 2.62
N GLU A 246 18.49 -4.93 2.36
CA GLU A 246 18.79 -3.60 1.84
C GLU A 246 19.01 -2.62 3.01
N ASN A 247 20.11 -1.87 3.00
CA ASN A 247 20.35 -0.75 3.89
C ASN A 247 19.74 0.56 3.36
N ALA A 248 19.83 1.64 4.14
CA ALA A 248 19.27 2.95 3.78
C ALA A 248 19.79 3.51 2.43
N ILE A 249 21.07 3.29 2.11
CA ILE A 249 21.70 3.77 0.87
C ILE A 249 21.17 2.99 -0.34
N GLN A 250 21.09 1.66 -0.24
CA GLN A 250 20.52 0.80 -1.29
C GLN A 250 19.05 1.17 -1.55
N ILE A 251 18.26 1.41 -0.50
CA ILE A 251 16.86 1.85 -0.64
C ILE A 251 16.81 3.21 -1.37
N ALA A 252 17.61 4.19 -0.95
CA ALA A 252 17.67 5.48 -1.62
C ALA A 252 18.11 5.36 -3.09
N ALA A 253 19.06 4.48 -3.39
CA ALA A 253 19.52 4.19 -4.75
C ALA A 253 18.38 3.63 -5.63
N VAL A 254 17.66 2.60 -5.16
CA VAL A 254 16.51 1.99 -5.86
C VAL A 254 15.43 3.03 -6.15
N TRP A 255 15.12 3.90 -5.18
CA TRP A 255 14.05 4.89 -5.32
C TRP A 255 14.46 6.13 -6.12
N SER A 256 15.75 6.47 -6.17
CA SER A 256 16.26 7.55 -7.04
C SER A 256 15.99 7.25 -8.52
N LYS A 257 16.15 5.99 -8.94
CA LYS A 257 15.77 5.49 -10.27
C LYS A 257 14.27 5.62 -10.52
N LYS A 258 13.43 5.27 -9.54
CA LYS A 258 11.96 5.33 -9.66
C LYS A 258 11.40 6.75 -9.72
N ARG A 259 11.99 7.70 -8.97
CA ARG A 259 11.41 9.04 -8.74
C ARG A 259 12.16 10.20 -9.41
N LYS A 260 13.30 9.96 -10.08
CA LYS A 260 14.11 10.96 -10.83
C LYS A 260 14.22 12.33 -10.15
N SER A 261 14.31 12.37 -8.82
CA SER A 261 14.47 13.60 -8.04
C SER A 261 15.96 13.83 -7.75
N LYS A 262 16.42 15.07 -7.94
CA LYS A 262 17.82 15.44 -7.64
C LYS A 262 18.13 15.41 -6.14
N GLN A 263 17.11 15.48 -5.29
CA GLN A 263 17.27 15.46 -3.83
C GLN A 263 17.82 14.13 -3.30
N PHE A 264 17.71 13.04 -4.07
CA PHE A 264 18.31 11.75 -3.67
C PHE A 264 19.82 11.83 -3.51
N LYS A 265 20.52 12.68 -4.28
CA LYS A 265 21.96 12.89 -4.08
C LYS A 265 22.26 13.45 -2.70
N GLU A 266 21.49 14.45 -2.27
CA GLU A 266 21.63 15.06 -0.94
C GLU A 266 21.27 14.08 0.16
N CYS A 267 20.22 13.26 -0.04
CA CYS A 267 19.85 12.17 0.87
C CYS A 267 21.00 11.16 1.03
N VAL A 268 21.54 10.62 -0.08
CA VAL A 268 22.65 9.65 -0.04
C VAL A 268 23.88 10.25 0.61
N ARG A 269 24.22 11.51 0.29
CA ARG A 269 25.35 12.19 0.92
C ARG A 269 25.15 12.30 2.43
N TYR A 270 23.98 12.74 2.88
CA TYR A 270 23.67 12.86 4.30
C TYR A 270 23.71 11.51 5.02
N LEU A 271 23.14 10.46 4.42
CA LEU A 271 23.18 9.10 4.96
C LEU A 271 24.62 8.59 5.14
N VAL A 272 25.53 8.92 4.22
CA VAL A 272 26.93 8.52 4.32
C VAL A 272 27.72 9.38 5.31
N GLU A 273 27.60 10.70 5.22
CA GLU A 273 28.50 11.63 5.92
C GLU A 273 28.04 11.94 7.35
N GLU A 274 26.74 12.07 7.57
CA GLU A 274 26.19 12.52 8.86
C GLU A 274 25.59 11.35 9.65
N VAL A 275 24.90 10.43 8.98
CA VAL A 275 24.30 9.24 9.62
C VAL A 275 25.33 8.12 9.76
N GLY A 276 26.34 8.08 8.88
CA GLY A 276 27.38 7.06 8.89
C GLY A 276 26.88 5.68 8.45
N VAL A 277 25.93 5.60 7.52
CA VAL A 277 25.48 4.32 6.95
C VAL A 277 26.61 3.73 6.11
N ASP A 278 26.91 2.44 6.31
CA ASP A 278 27.95 1.74 5.58
C ASP A 278 27.66 1.67 4.08
N TYR A 279 28.38 2.47 3.28
CA TYR A 279 28.30 2.47 1.81
C TYR A 279 29.18 1.41 1.16
N THR A 280 30.03 0.72 1.93
CA THR A 280 30.83 -0.41 1.44
C THR A 280 30.04 -1.71 1.45
N TYR A 281 28.97 -1.78 2.25
CA TYR A 281 28.03 -2.90 2.25
C TYR A 281 27.41 -3.12 0.86
N GLU A 282 27.70 -4.27 0.26
CA GLU A 282 27.19 -4.70 -1.05
C GLU A 282 27.23 -3.58 -2.12
N PHE A 283 28.33 -2.81 -2.13
CA PHE A 283 28.47 -1.61 -2.98
C PHE A 283 28.32 -1.92 -4.48
N GLU A 284 28.69 -3.12 -4.93
CA GLU A 284 28.52 -3.55 -6.34
C GLU A 284 27.03 -3.56 -6.72
N GLU A 285 26.15 -4.07 -5.85
CA GLU A 285 24.70 -4.06 -6.10
C GLU A 285 24.14 -2.64 -6.12
N THR A 286 24.60 -1.80 -5.19
CA THR A 286 24.23 -0.38 -5.13
C THR A 286 24.60 0.32 -6.44
N LEU A 287 25.84 0.13 -6.92
CA LEU A 287 26.32 0.71 -8.18
C LEU A 287 25.55 0.17 -9.39
N LEU A 288 25.19 -1.11 -9.43
CA LEU A 288 24.39 -1.71 -10.51
C LEU A 288 23.02 -1.02 -10.64
N VAL A 289 22.34 -0.78 -9.53
CA VAL A 289 20.98 -0.21 -9.53
C VAL A 289 20.94 1.29 -9.86
N LEU A 290 22.00 2.03 -9.51
CA LEU A 290 22.06 3.47 -9.72
C LEU A 290 22.09 3.88 -11.21
N GLU A 291 21.24 4.85 -11.56
CA GLU A 291 21.25 5.49 -12.89
C GLU A 291 21.72 6.95 -12.85
N ASP A 292 21.62 7.61 -11.69
CA ASP A 292 22.05 8.99 -11.52
C ASP A 292 23.58 9.07 -11.44
N LYS A 293 24.19 9.58 -12.53
CA LYS A 293 25.65 9.75 -12.65
C LYS A 293 26.25 10.57 -11.51
N SER A 294 25.49 11.50 -10.92
CA SER A 294 25.98 12.33 -9.82
C SER A 294 26.07 11.58 -8.49
N ILE A 295 25.19 10.60 -8.27
CA ILE A 295 25.25 9.71 -7.10
C ILE A 295 26.34 8.66 -7.32
N VAL A 296 26.43 8.10 -8.54
CA VAL A 296 27.49 7.15 -8.92
C VAL A 296 28.87 7.77 -8.69
N ALA A 297 29.13 8.95 -9.25
CA ALA A 297 30.42 9.62 -9.08
C ALA A 297 30.75 9.93 -7.62
N TYR A 298 29.74 10.24 -6.80
CA TYR A 298 29.91 10.45 -5.37
C TYR A 298 30.33 9.16 -4.65
N LEU A 299 29.61 8.05 -4.87
CA LEU A 299 29.92 6.77 -4.23
C LEU A 299 31.24 6.18 -4.71
N GLU A 300 31.55 6.25 -6.01
CA GLU A 300 32.85 5.82 -6.54
C GLU A 300 34.01 6.58 -5.88
N ASN A 301 33.85 7.88 -5.65
CA ASN A 301 34.86 8.69 -4.97
C ASN A 301 35.00 8.27 -3.49
N LYS A 302 33.89 8.08 -2.77
CA LYS A 302 33.93 7.60 -1.37
C LYS A 302 34.56 6.20 -1.26
N LEU A 303 34.18 5.28 -2.12
CA LEU A 303 34.78 3.94 -2.20
C LEU A 303 36.29 4.03 -2.49
N HIS A 304 36.69 4.91 -3.41
CA HIS A 304 38.11 5.13 -3.72
C HIS A 304 38.89 5.68 -2.52
N GLN A 305 38.30 6.59 -1.73
CA GLN A 305 38.90 7.10 -0.49
C GLN A 305 39.15 5.99 0.55
N ASP A 306 38.30 4.96 0.57
CA ASP A 306 38.47 3.78 1.43
C ASP A 306 39.35 2.68 0.81
N GLY A 307 40.01 2.97 -0.32
CA GLY A 307 40.89 2.02 -1.01
C GLY A 307 40.18 1.03 -1.94
N ILE A 308 38.86 1.17 -2.15
CA ILE A 308 38.07 0.35 -3.08
C ILE A 308 38.05 1.04 -4.45
N SER A 309 38.99 0.65 -5.32
CA SER A 309 39.09 1.19 -6.69
C SER A 309 38.14 0.49 -7.66
N VAL A 310 36.90 0.96 -7.71
CA VAL A 310 35.84 0.43 -8.58
C VAL A 310 35.16 1.55 -9.37
N SER A 311 34.65 1.21 -10.56
CA SER A 311 33.74 2.08 -11.31
C SER A 311 32.47 1.30 -11.68
N LYS A 312 31.34 2.00 -11.78
CA LYS A 312 30.08 1.44 -12.25
C LYS A 312 30.24 0.75 -13.60
N SER A 313 31.00 1.33 -14.53
CA SER A 313 31.28 0.68 -15.82
C SER A 313 31.95 -0.68 -15.68
N ARG A 314 32.90 -0.83 -14.75
CA ARG A 314 33.56 -2.12 -14.46
C ARG A 314 32.59 -3.12 -13.84
N VAL A 315 31.71 -2.66 -12.94
CA VAL A 315 30.68 -3.49 -12.33
C VAL A 315 29.67 -3.94 -13.39
N ASP A 316 29.14 -3.01 -14.18
CA ASP A 316 28.23 -3.31 -15.29
C ASP A 316 28.87 -4.30 -16.28
N ASP A 317 30.17 -4.16 -16.59
CA ASP A 317 30.92 -5.09 -17.44
C ASP A 317 31.06 -6.49 -16.83
N LYS A 318 31.37 -6.57 -15.53
CA LYS A 318 31.52 -7.83 -14.77
C LYS A 318 30.23 -8.65 -14.78
N TYR A 319 29.08 -7.97 -14.71
CA TYR A 319 27.75 -8.59 -14.66
C TYR A 319 27.00 -8.55 -16.01
N SER A 320 27.66 -8.12 -17.08
CA SER A 320 27.02 -8.03 -18.40
C SER A 320 26.73 -9.42 -18.98
N LEU A 321 25.45 -9.72 -19.19
CA LEU A 321 24.99 -10.99 -19.79
C LEU A 321 25.50 -11.21 -21.23
N SER A 322 25.90 -10.14 -21.94
CA SER A 322 26.36 -10.26 -23.33
C SER A 322 27.77 -10.84 -23.44
N LYS A 323 28.62 -10.66 -22.42
CA LYS A 323 29.99 -11.17 -22.40
C LYS A 323 30.09 -12.61 -21.87
N ASN A 324 29.07 -13.06 -21.13
CA ASN A 324 28.95 -14.43 -20.62
C ASN A 324 28.08 -15.33 -21.52
N ARG A 325 27.69 -14.87 -22.71
CA ARG A 325 27.16 -15.78 -23.72
C ARG A 325 28.29 -16.74 -24.13
N PRO A 326 28.07 -18.06 -24.13
CA PRO A 326 29.02 -18.96 -24.78
C PRO A 326 29.25 -18.44 -26.20
N PRO A 327 30.50 -18.52 -26.72
CA PRO A 327 30.79 -18.11 -28.09
C PRO A 327 29.74 -18.72 -29.02
N ALA A 328 29.22 -17.95 -29.98
CA ALA A 328 28.25 -18.47 -30.96
C ALA A 328 28.76 -19.74 -31.68
N ALA A 329 30.08 -19.97 -31.67
CA ALA A 329 30.72 -21.20 -32.11
C ALA A 329 30.36 -22.48 -31.30
N VAL A 330 29.65 -22.37 -30.17
CA VAL A 330 29.17 -23.50 -29.35
C VAL A 330 27.67 -23.74 -29.54
N ILE A 331 26.96 -22.84 -30.23
CA ILE A 331 25.57 -23.08 -30.61
C ILE A 331 25.61 -23.95 -31.86
N ASP A 332 25.08 -25.17 -31.77
CA ASP A 332 24.95 -26.06 -32.92
C ASP A 332 24.18 -25.31 -34.03
N PRO A 333 24.78 -25.08 -35.22
CA PRO A 333 24.13 -24.38 -36.33
C PRO A 333 22.77 -24.99 -36.69
N ASN A 334 22.60 -26.30 -36.51
CA ASN A 334 21.31 -26.97 -36.72
C ASN A 334 20.25 -26.53 -35.72
N LEU A 335 20.62 -26.31 -34.45
CA LEU A 335 19.69 -25.89 -33.42
C LEU A 335 19.20 -24.46 -33.66
N GLU A 336 20.10 -23.57 -34.09
CA GLU A 336 19.73 -22.19 -34.44
C GLU A 336 18.82 -22.14 -35.68
N GLU A 337 19.08 -22.99 -36.68
CA GLU A 337 18.20 -23.12 -37.84
C GLU A 337 16.82 -23.69 -37.47
N ARG A 338 16.74 -24.72 -36.61
CA ARG A 338 15.48 -25.29 -36.09
C ARG A 338 14.66 -24.24 -35.33
N LEU A 339 15.30 -23.48 -34.44
CA LEU A 339 14.66 -22.40 -33.68
C LEU A 339 14.16 -21.27 -34.58
N SER A 340 14.89 -20.93 -35.65
CA SER A 340 14.50 -19.88 -36.59
C SER A 340 13.24 -20.21 -37.41
N LYS A 341 12.93 -21.51 -37.56
CA LYS A 341 11.75 -22.02 -38.30
C LYS A 341 10.46 -21.99 -37.46
N ILE A 342 10.57 -21.88 -36.13
CA ILE A 342 9.41 -21.81 -35.24
C ILE A 342 8.98 -20.36 -35.09
N LYS A 343 7.81 -20.01 -35.66
CA LYS A 343 7.19 -18.70 -35.49
C LYS A 343 5.77 -18.85 -34.95
N GLY A 344 5.44 -18.04 -33.95
CA GLY A 344 4.09 -17.96 -33.38
C GLY A 344 3.94 -18.68 -32.03
N PRO A 345 2.71 -18.75 -31.49
CA PRO A 345 2.41 -19.27 -30.15
C PRO A 345 2.54 -20.80 -30.03
N GLU A 346 2.85 -21.51 -31.12
CA GLU A 346 2.99 -22.98 -31.16
C GLU A 346 4.42 -23.45 -30.88
N PHE A 347 5.03 -22.92 -29.82
CA PHE A 347 6.32 -23.43 -29.37
C PHE A 347 6.11 -24.75 -28.60
N ASN A 348 6.43 -25.88 -29.24
CA ASN A 348 6.37 -27.20 -28.61
C ASN A 348 7.79 -27.72 -28.32
N PHE A 349 8.18 -27.65 -27.05
CA PHE A 349 9.50 -28.08 -26.58
C PHE A 349 9.79 -29.56 -26.90
N THR A 350 8.75 -30.40 -26.85
CA THR A 350 8.84 -31.84 -27.11
C THR A 350 9.22 -32.16 -28.55
N GLU A 351 8.81 -31.31 -29.49
CA GLU A 351 9.05 -31.49 -30.91
C GLU A 351 10.44 -30.99 -31.32
N LEU A 352 10.93 -29.93 -30.65
CA LEU A 352 12.26 -29.37 -30.89
C LEU A 352 13.38 -30.32 -30.46
N PHE A 353 13.20 -31.10 -29.40
CA PHE A 353 14.21 -32.02 -28.85
C PHE A 353 13.80 -33.49 -28.97
N LYS A 354 12.93 -33.81 -29.94
CA LYS A 354 12.34 -35.14 -30.10
C LYS A 354 13.40 -36.22 -30.32
N GLU A 355 14.40 -35.93 -31.13
CA GLU A 355 15.50 -36.87 -31.45
C GLU A 355 16.37 -37.13 -30.21
N GLU A 356 16.70 -36.10 -29.44
CA GLU A 356 17.49 -36.22 -28.22
C GLU A 356 16.71 -36.92 -27.08
N LEU A 357 15.39 -36.75 -27.03
CA LEU A 357 14.50 -37.46 -26.11
C LEU A 357 14.33 -38.95 -26.49
N GLU A 358 14.27 -39.25 -27.79
CA GLU A 358 14.22 -40.62 -28.31
C GLU A 358 15.57 -41.34 -28.10
N ASP A 359 16.69 -40.65 -28.29
CA ASP A 359 18.03 -41.17 -28.02
C ASP A 359 18.30 -41.36 -26.52
N ALA A 360 17.81 -40.46 -25.66
CA ALA A 360 17.88 -40.64 -24.21
C ALA A 360 17.08 -41.87 -23.74
N ASN A 361 15.92 -42.13 -24.35
CA ASN A 361 15.11 -43.32 -24.05
C ASN A 361 15.76 -44.63 -24.50
N SER A 362 16.63 -44.60 -25.51
CA SER A 362 17.42 -45.78 -25.90
C SER A 362 18.54 -46.11 -24.89
N ASN A 363 19.10 -45.08 -24.24
CA ASN A 363 20.21 -45.23 -23.28
C ASN A 363 19.77 -45.39 -21.81
N ILE A 364 18.51 -45.07 -21.47
CA ILE A 364 17.93 -45.30 -20.14
C ILE A 364 17.19 -46.66 -20.14
N SER A 365 17.88 -47.73 -20.50
CA SER A 365 17.36 -49.10 -20.38
C SER A 365 17.55 -49.65 -18.95
N SER A 366 17.24 -48.88 -17.90
CA SER A 366 17.37 -49.36 -16.51
C SER A 366 16.48 -48.72 -15.46
N ILE A 367 15.61 -47.76 -15.79
CA ILE A 367 14.62 -47.25 -14.83
C ILE A 367 13.24 -47.62 -15.33
N SER A 368 12.57 -48.47 -14.56
CA SER A 368 11.22 -48.96 -14.81
C SER A 368 10.25 -47.82 -15.10
N VAL A 369 9.60 -47.92 -16.26
CA VAL A 369 8.55 -47.06 -16.74
C VAL A 369 7.40 -47.01 -15.72
N ILE A 370 7.32 -45.93 -14.94
CA ILE A 370 6.03 -45.50 -14.38
C ILE A 370 5.32 -44.78 -15.52
N GLN A 371 4.26 -45.39 -16.04
CA GLN A 371 3.42 -44.84 -17.10
C GLN A 371 2.94 -43.43 -16.71
N SER A 372 3.48 -42.40 -17.36
CA SER A 372 2.91 -41.07 -17.35
C SER A 372 1.64 -41.10 -18.21
N LYS A 373 0.48 -41.22 -17.56
CA LYS A 373 -0.81 -40.97 -18.22
C LYS A 373 -0.85 -39.52 -18.67
N SER A 374 -1.30 -39.30 -19.92
CA SER A 374 -1.51 -37.95 -20.44
C SER A 374 -2.62 -37.24 -19.65
N PHE A 375 -2.46 -35.93 -19.48
CA PHE A 375 -3.38 -35.06 -18.72
C PHE A 375 -4.81 -35.05 -19.29
N SER A 376 -5.01 -35.56 -20.50
CA SER A 376 -6.32 -35.65 -21.16
C SER A 376 -7.16 -36.86 -20.74
N GLN A 377 -6.58 -37.82 -20.01
CA GLN A 377 -7.27 -39.05 -19.56
C GLN A 377 -7.68 -39.04 -18.08
N VAL A 378 -7.38 -37.98 -17.31
CA VAL A 378 -7.76 -37.87 -15.89
C VAL A 378 -9.16 -37.26 -15.70
N ILE A 379 -9.79 -36.73 -16.76
CA ILE A 379 -11.08 -36.02 -16.66
C ILE A 379 -12.31 -36.93 -16.85
N MET A 380 -12.16 -38.20 -17.26
CA MET A 380 -13.33 -39.08 -17.48
C MET A 380 -13.56 -40.20 -16.46
N ASP A 381 -12.71 -40.37 -15.46
CA ASP A 381 -12.91 -41.40 -14.41
C ASP A 381 -12.95 -40.78 -13.01
N SER A 382 -14.10 -40.20 -12.65
CA SER A 382 -14.44 -39.86 -11.26
C SER A 382 -15.90 -40.26 -10.97
N PRO A 383 -16.14 -41.29 -10.12
CA PRO A 383 -17.47 -41.77 -9.81
C PRO A 383 -18.10 -40.97 -8.66
N ILE A 384 -18.73 -39.82 -8.95
CA ILE A 384 -19.65 -39.14 -8.02
C ILE A 384 -20.86 -38.59 -8.80
N GLU A 385 -21.62 -39.50 -9.42
CA GLU A 385 -23.03 -39.28 -9.76
C GLU A 385 -23.80 -40.53 -9.36
N LYS A 386 -24.06 -40.68 -8.05
CA LYS A 386 -25.06 -41.57 -7.46
C LYS A 386 -25.21 -41.22 -5.99
N LEU A 387 -25.95 -40.15 -5.70
CA LEU A 387 -26.75 -40.02 -4.49
C LEU A 387 -27.66 -38.78 -4.61
N ARG A 388 -28.96 -39.05 -4.43
CA ARG A 388 -30.15 -38.18 -4.44
C ARG A 388 -30.71 -37.89 -5.84
N MET A 389 -31.88 -38.39 -6.29
CA MET A 389 -33.13 -38.75 -5.59
C MET A 389 -33.57 -37.79 -4.49
#